data_AF-A0AAV8ZVG6-F1
#
_entry.id   AF-A0AAV8ZVG6-F1
#
_cell.length_a   1.000
_cell.length_b   1.000
_cell.length_c   1.000
_cell.angle_alpha   90.00
_cell.angle_beta   90.00
_cell.angle_gamma   90.00
#
_symmetry.space_group_name_H-M   'P 1'
#
loop_
_entity.id
_entity.type
_entity.pdbx_description
1 polymer ?
#
loop_
_entity_poly.entity_id
_entity_poly.type
_entity_poly.pdbx_seq_one_letter_code
_entity_poly.pdbx_strand_id
1 'polypeptide(L)'
;MQELIEFMILSEDQPSTSLPHVYENQEVDSYKWNHANTLAFLDLYKTYRKQVGSLKIKNLKRMYEIIAEELQVTTKQKITVANCENRWKHLERSYKKYVDNNKKTGRGRRDFEVC
;
A
#
# COMPACT_ATOMS: atom_id res chain seq x y z
N MET A 1 12.65 -39.84 -0.89
CA MET A 1 13.01 -39.34 -2.24
C MET A 1 12.57 -40.27 -3.38
N GLN A 2 11.65 -41.23 -3.14
CA GLN A 2 11.06 -42.07 -4.20
C GLN A 2 9.56 -41.76 -4.44
N GLU A 3 8.90 -41.12 -3.46
CA GLU A 3 7.47 -40.72 -3.52
C GLU A 3 7.20 -39.39 -4.27
N LEU A 4 8.24 -38.61 -4.62
CA LEU A 4 8.09 -37.35 -5.38
C LEU A 4 8.20 -37.54 -6.91
N ILE A 5 8.60 -38.73 -7.36
CA ILE A 5 8.77 -39.04 -8.79
C ILE A 5 7.47 -39.62 -9.38
N GLU A 6 6.69 -40.38 -8.59
CA GLU A 6 5.43 -40.98 -9.07
C GLU A 6 4.30 -39.97 -9.30
N PHE A 7 4.25 -38.87 -8.54
CA PHE A 7 3.21 -37.85 -8.74
C PHE A 7 3.47 -36.95 -9.97
N MET A 8 4.74 -36.85 -10.41
CA MET A 8 5.13 -36.02 -11.56
C MET A 8 4.95 -36.72 -12.92
N ILE A 9 4.70 -38.04 -12.94
CA ILE A 9 4.70 -38.85 -14.18
C ILE A 9 3.28 -39.26 -14.63
N LEU A 10 2.23 -39.08 -13.83
CA LEU A 10 0.88 -39.60 -14.16
C LEU A 10 -0.20 -38.56 -14.46
N SER A 11 0.16 -37.33 -14.84
CA SER A 11 -0.86 -36.38 -15.32
C SER A 11 -0.41 -35.48 -16.46
N GLU A 12 0.25 -36.07 -17.46
CA GLU A 12 0.02 -35.69 -18.87
C GLU A 12 -1.01 -36.73 -19.38
N ASP A 13 -2.10 -36.41 -20.06
CA ASP A 13 -2.11 -35.62 -21.30
C ASP A 13 -3.57 -35.33 -21.72
N GLN A 14 -3.87 -34.07 -22.09
CA GLN A 14 -4.62 -33.63 -23.27
C GLN A 14 -4.96 -32.12 -23.13
N PRO A 15 -5.02 -31.36 -24.23
CA PRO A 15 -4.05 -31.23 -25.32
C PRO A 15 -3.57 -29.78 -25.42
N SER A 16 -2.51 -29.60 -26.19
CA SER A 16 -1.89 -28.31 -26.51
C SER A 16 -2.89 -27.23 -26.93
N THR A 17 -2.84 -26.09 -26.22
CA THR A 17 -3.02 -24.78 -26.85
C THR A 17 -1.99 -23.87 -26.23
N SER A 18 -0.93 -23.62 -26.98
CA SER A 18 0.01 -22.54 -26.75
C SER A 18 -0.73 -21.21 -26.83
N LEU A 19 -1.31 -20.77 -25.71
CA LEU A 19 -1.53 -19.36 -25.47
C LEU A 19 -0.34 -18.88 -24.64
N PRO A 20 0.34 -17.79 -25.03
CA PRO A 20 1.27 -17.16 -24.12
C PRO A 20 0.48 -16.84 -22.86
N HIS A 21 0.79 -17.52 -21.75
CA HIS A 21 0.43 -16.99 -20.44
C HIS A 21 1.32 -15.77 -20.27
N VAL A 22 0.84 -14.67 -20.86
CA VAL A 22 1.19 -13.33 -20.47
C VAL A 22 0.84 -13.31 -18.99
N TYR A 23 1.84 -13.57 -18.13
CA TYR A 23 1.85 -12.95 -16.83
C TYR A 23 1.82 -11.47 -17.16
N GLU A 24 0.61 -10.93 -17.27
CA GLU A 24 0.37 -9.51 -17.33
C GLU A 24 1.06 -9.03 -16.07
N ASN A 25 2.28 -8.51 -16.23
CA ASN A 25 2.85 -7.59 -15.29
C ASN A 25 1.82 -6.48 -15.28
N GLN A 26 0.80 -6.60 -14.43
CA GLN A 26 -0.05 -5.49 -14.08
C GLN A 26 0.97 -4.50 -13.52
N GLU A 27 1.39 -3.57 -14.36
CA GLU A 27 2.01 -2.35 -13.91
C GLU A 27 1.05 -1.85 -12.85
N VAL A 28 1.41 -2.09 -11.58
CA VAL A 28 0.62 -1.63 -10.45
C VAL A 28 0.73 -0.14 -10.59
N ASP A 29 -0.28 0.46 -11.20
CA ASP A 29 -0.37 1.89 -11.44
C ASP A 29 -0.04 2.56 -10.12
N SER A 30 1.20 3.06 -10.04
CA SER A 30 1.77 3.56 -8.81
C SER A 30 1.13 4.90 -8.57
N TYR A 31 0.02 4.91 -7.82
CA TYR A 31 -0.66 6.14 -7.45
C TYR A 31 0.33 7.19 -6.96
N LYS A 32 0.39 8.32 -7.69
CA LYS A 32 1.34 9.39 -7.42
C LYS A 32 0.78 10.33 -6.36
N TRP A 33 1.39 10.28 -5.17
CA TRP A 33 1.05 11.18 -4.07
C TRP A 33 1.54 12.61 -4.37
N ASN A 34 0.64 13.58 -4.25
CA ASN A 34 0.97 15.00 -4.23
C ASN A 34 0.66 15.59 -2.85
N HIS A 35 0.99 16.87 -2.64
CA HIS A 35 0.85 17.51 -1.34
C HIS A 35 -0.59 17.55 -0.85
N ALA A 36 -1.50 18.00 -1.70
CA ALA A 36 -2.92 18.08 -1.38
C ALA A 36 -3.50 16.71 -1.01
N ASN A 37 -3.21 15.67 -1.79
CA ASN A 37 -3.71 14.31 -1.56
C ASN A 37 -3.14 13.72 -0.27
N THR A 38 -1.90 14.07 0.07
CA THR A 38 -1.28 13.61 1.31
C THR A 38 -1.87 14.29 2.54
N LEU A 39 -2.16 15.59 2.46
CA LEU A 39 -2.88 16.31 3.52
C LEU A 39 -4.28 15.73 3.71
N ALA A 40 -5.03 15.54 2.62
CA ALA A 40 -6.35 14.91 2.65
C ALA A 40 -6.29 13.51 3.29
N PHE A 41 -5.30 12.70 2.91
CA PHE A 41 -5.07 11.39 3.53
C PHE A 41 -4.82 11.50 5.04
N LEU A 42 -3.97 12.43 5.49
CA LEU A 42 -3.65 12.62 6.91
C LEU A 42 -4.88 13.08 7.72
N ASP A 43 -5.72 13.95 7.16
CA ASP A 43 -6.95 14.42 7.80
C ASP A 43 -7.97 13.29 7.97
N LEU A 44 -8.19 12.50 6.91
CA LEU A 44 -9.04 11.31 6.98
C LEU A 44 -8.48 10.28 7.96
N TYR A 45 -7.16 10.05 7.93
CA TYR A 45 -6.48 9.15 8.86
C TYR A 45 -6.70 9.58 10.32
N LYS A 46 -6.51 10.86 10.63
CA LYS A 46 -6.71 11.40 11.99
C LYS A 46 -8.15 11.21 12.47
N THR A 47 -9.11 11.31 11.56
CA THR A 47 -10.54 11.16 11.84
C THR A 47 -10.92 9.70 12.08
N TYR A 48 -10.50 8.79 11.19
CA TYR A 48 -10.90 7.39 11.25
C TYR A 48 -10.05 6.54 12.19
N ARG A 49 -8.78 6.90 12.44
CA ARG A 49 -7.90 6.16 13.34
C ARG A 49 -8.47 6.03 14.76
N LYS A 50 -9.17 7.08 15.23
CA LYS A 50 -9.83 7.08 16.55
C LYS A 50 -11.02 6.12 16.64
N GLN A 51 -11.56 5.71 15.50
CA GLN A 51 -12.72 4.82 15.40
C GLN A 51 -12.32 3.36 15.16
N VAL A 52 -11.03 3.08 14.95
CA VAL A 52 -10.53 1.71 14.79
C VAL A 52 -10.73 0.93 16.09
N GLY A 53 -11.29 -0.27 15.97
CA GLY A 53 -11.74 -1.10 17.10
C GLY A 53 -13.24 -0.95 17.40
N SER A 54 -13.93 0.00 16.76
CA SER A 54 -15.38 0.08 16.83
C SER A 54 -16.06 -1.01 15.98
N LEU A 55 -17.37 -1.22 16.20
CA LEU A 55 -18.18 -2.12 15.38
C LEU A 55 -18.14 -1.77 13.88
N LYS A 56 -18.01 -0.48 13.56
CA LYS A 56 -17.97 0.04 12.18
C LYS A 56 -16.59 -0.13 11.54
N ILE A 57 -15.51 0.16 12.27
CA ILE A 57 -14.13 0.07 11.77
C ILE A 57 -13.35 -0.91 12.64
N LYS A 58 -13.45 -2.20 12.31
CA LYS A 58 -12.89 -3.28 13.13
C LYS A 58 -11.36 -3.28 13.19
N ASN A 59 -10.70 -2.90 12.11
CA ASN A 59 -9.24 -2.96 11.99
C ASN A 59 -8.70 -1.87 11.05
N LEU A 60 -7.38 -1.74 10.98
CA LEU A 60 -6.70 -0.76 10.12
C LEU A 60 -6.96 -0.99 8.63
N LYS A 61 -7.10 -2.25 8.19
CA LYS A 61 -7.40 -2.55 6.78
C LYS A 61 -8.73 -1.92 6.37
N ARG A 62 -9.79 -2.09 7.19
CA ARG A 62 -11.10 -1.49 6.93
C ARG A 62 -11.04 0.04 6.94
N MET A 63 -10.22 0.63 7.82
CA MET A 63 -9.98 2.07 7.80
C MET A 63 -9.37 2.52 6.48
N TYR A 64 -8.34 1.82 5.98
CA TYR A 64 -7.70 2.16 4.71
C TYR A 64 -8.62 1.96 3.50
N GLU A 65 -9.53 0.99 3.54
CA GLU A 65 -10.60 0.86 2.53
C GLU A 65 -11.48 2.11 2.48
N ILE A 66 -11.98 2.57 3.63
CA ILE A 66 -12.81 3.79 3.71
C ILE A 66 -12.05 5.02 3.21
N ILE A 67 -10.79 5.18 3.63
CA ILE A 67 -9.95 6.31 3.19
C ILE A 67 -9.71 6.24 1.68
N ALA A 68 -9.44 5.06 1.14
CA ALA A 68 -9.25 4.87 -0.30
C ALA A 68 -10.52 5.26 -1.07
N GLU A 69 -11.70 4.80 -0.64
CA GLU A 69 -12.99 5.17 -1.23
C GLU A 69 -13.19 6.70 -1.25
N GLU A 70 -12.95 7.39 -0.13
CA GLU A 70 -13.10 8.86 -0.07
C GLU A 70 -12.09 9.63 -0.91
N LEU A 71 -10.83 9.17 -0.94
CA LEU A 71 -9.82 9.79 -1.79
C LEU A 71 -10.11 9.56 -3.28
N GLN A 72 -10.66 8.40 -3.67
CA GLN A 72 -11.06 8.15 -5.05
C GLN A 72 -12.16 9.12 -5.49
N VAL A 73 -13.16 9.38 -4.64
CA VAL A 73 -14.24 10.33 -4.92
C VAL A 73 -13.68 11.74 -5.16
N THR A 74 -12.71 12.16 -4.34
CA THR A 74 -12.16 13.52 -4.40
C THR A 74 -11.15 13.68 -5.54
N THR A 75 -10.27 12.70 -5.74
CA THR A 75 -9.14 12.79 -6.70
C THR A 75 -9.47 12.28 -8.09
N LYS A 76 -10.56 11.50 -8.23
CA LYS A 76 -10.94 10.78 -9.48
C LYS A 76 -9.86 9.84 -9.99
N GLN A 77 -8.95 9.39 -9.12
CA GLN A 77 -7.88 8.45 -9.42
C GLN A 77 -8.15 7.13 -8.72
N LYS A 78 -7.70 6.01 -9.30
CA LYS A 78 -7.76 4.70 -8.63
C LYS A 78 -6.76 4.67 -7.48
N ILE A 79 -7.24 4.43 -6.27
CA ILE A 79 -6.42 4.36 -5.04
C ILE A 79 -6.78 3.07 -4.33
N THR A 80 -5.82 2.16 -4.16
CA THR A 80 -6.07 0.91 -3.44
C THR A 80 -5.77 1.05 -1.95
N VAL A 81 -6.26 0.10 -1.17
CA VAL A 81 -5.91 -0.08 0.25
C VAL A 81 -4.38 -0.15 0.42
N ALA A 82 -3.69 -0.85 -0.48
CA ALA A 82 -2.23 -0.98 -0.46
C ALA A 82 -1.53 0.36 -0.69
N ASN A 83 -2.05 1.23 -1.57
CA ASN A 83 -1.50 2.58 -1.75
C ASN A 83 -1.58 3.38 -0.43
N CYS A 84 -2.71 3.32 0.26
CA CYS A 84 -2.93 3.99 1.55
C CYS A 84 -2.00 3.47 2.65
N GLU A 85 -1.89 2.14 2.78
CA GLU A 85 -1.02 1.52 3.78
C GLU A 85 0.47 1.84 3.51
N ASN A 86 0.91 1.73 2.26
CA ASN A 86 2.27 2.08 1.86
C ASN A 86 2.58 3.55 2.10
N ARG A 87 1.61 4.44 1.86
CA ARG A 87 1.76 5.87 2.13
C ARG A 87 1.96 6.14 3.60
N TRP A 88 1.16 5.53 4.48
CA TRP A 88 1.33 5.68 5.93
C TRP A 88 2.72 5.21 6.37
N LYS A 89 3.15 4.01 5.92
CA LYS A 89 4.49 3.48 6.21
C LYS A 89 5.61 4.42 5.75
N HIS A 90 5.44 5.03 4.58
CA HIS A 90 6.41 5.99 4.05
C HIS A 90 6.48 7.26 4.92
N LEU A 91 5.33 7.86 5.25
CA LEU A 91 5.23 9.04 6.11
C LEU A 91 5.83 8.79 7.50
N GLU A 92 5.53 7.63 8.09
CA GLU A 92 6.07 7.24 9.40
C GLU A 92 7.59 7.12 9.38
N ARG A 93 8.16 6.46 8.35
CA ARG A 93 9.63 6.36 8.19
C ARG A 93 10.27 7.72 7.98
N SER A 94 9.68 8.57 7.14
CA SER A 94 10.17 9.92 6.88
C SER A 94 10.15 10.76 8.17
N TYR A 95 9.09 10.66 8.96
CA TYR A 95 8.94 11.39 10.21
C TYR A 95 9.97 10.94 11.26
N LYS A 96 10.15 9.62 11.44
CA LYS A 96 11.19 9.08 12.34
C LYS A 96 12.57 9.59 11.94
N LYS A 97 12.91 9.52 10.65
CA LYS A 97 14.18 10.04 10.11
C LYS A 97 14.34 11.54 10.36
N TYR A 98 13.28 12.33 10.20
CA TYR A 98 13.29 13.76 10.51
C TYR A 98 13.59 14.03 12.00
N VAL A 99 12.89 13.34 12.89
CA VAL A 99 13.09 13.45 14.35
C VAL A 99 14.52 13.05 14.73
N ASP A 100 15.04 11.95 14.19
CA ASP A 100 16.38 11.45 14.49
C ASP A 100 17.48 12.40 13.99
N ASN A 101 17.29 13.00 12.82
CA ASN A 101 18.23 13.99 12.28
C ASN A 101 18.20 15.29 13.09
N ASN A 102 17.03 15.71 13.58
CA ASN A 102 16.90 16.93 14.39
C ASN A 102 17.39 16.78 15.83
N LYS A 103 17.52 15.54 16.32
CA LYS A 103 18.19 15.24 17.60
C LYS A 103 19.72 15.30 17.51
N LYS A 104 20.30 15.26 16.29
CA LYS A 104 21.74 15.40 16.08
C LYS A 104 22.11 16.87 15.92
N THR A 105 23.01 17.37 16.76
CA THR A 105 23.56 18.73 16.62
C THR A 105 24.53 18.77 15.44
N GLY A 106 24.23 19.53 14.38
CA GLY A 106 25.10 19.70 13.21
C GLY A 106 24.39 20.09 11.91
N ARG A 107 25.11 20.02 10.77
CA ARG A 107 24.68 20.42 9.40
C ARG A 107 23.60 19.53 8.76
N GLY A 108 22.95 18.66 9.54
CA GLY A 108 22.04 17.60 9.09
C GLY A 108 20.55 17.85 9.40
N ARG A 109 20.19 19.01 9.97
CA ARG A 109 18.77 19.43 10.09
C ARG A 109 18.14 19.45 8.69
N ARG A 110 17.02 18.75 8.54
CA ARG A 110 16.21 18.77 7.31
C ARG A 110 14.78 19.12 7.67
N ASP A 111 14.08 19.76 6.76
CA ASP A 111 12.64 19.94 6.86
C ASP A 111 11.91 18.63 6.57
N PHE A 112 10.74 18.44 7.19
CA PHE A 112 9.92 17.27 6.94
C PHE A 112 9.19 17.46 5.61
N GLU A 113 9.68 16.81 4.56
CA GLU A 113 9.00 16.80 3.27
C GLU A 113 7.86 15.79 3.28
N VAL A 114 6.67 16.31 3.00
CA VAL A 114 5.42 15.54 3.07
C VAL A 114 5.18 14.77 1.77
N CYS A 115 5.89 15.04 0.66
CA CYS A 115 5.65 14.43 -0.65
C CYS A 115 6.84 13.73 -1.27
#